data_AF-A0AAU9MNC1-F1
#
_entry.id   AF-A0AAU9MNC1-F1
#
_cell.length_a   1.000
_cell.length_b   1.000
_cell.length_c   1.000
_cell.angle_alpha   90.00
_cell.angle_beta   90.00
_cell.angle_gamma   90.00
#
_symmetry.space_group_name_H-M   'P 1'
#
loop_
_entity.id
_entity.type
_entity.pdbx_description
1 polymer ?
#
loop_
_entity_poly.entity_id
_entity_poly.type
_entity_poly.pdbx_seq_one_letter_code
_entity_poly.pdbx_strand_id
1 'polypeptide(L)'
;MEHFLYASQSCFNGAEDNLGIGNDALSYAEFLHTTRDFETAKKLYENVIKGIPENKDYSDPYNLAVGNMVWEDILLAATCALGQLESHMGNFGDAEEILKRALTVTEERFGSHHPNIGIILTCITLMFRHKATIEHSSSLMVQEFDWEGDLPLSFSQRDLVIYEMHVRGFTSHESSKTESPGTYLGVVDKLDHLKVHAQ
;
A
#
# COMPACT_ATOMS: atom_id res chain seq x y z
N MET A 1 -19.02 -15.98 14.53
CA MET A 1 -18.13 -14.79 14.46
C MET A 1 -17.91 -14.22 15.86
N GLU A 2 -18.97 -13.93 16.63
CA GLU A 2 -18.86 -13.44 18.02
C GLU A 2 -18.10 -14.37 18.98
N HIS A 3 -18.31 -15.69 18.90
CA HIS A 3 -17.55 -16.66 19.69
C HIS A 3 -16.03 -16.64 19.44
N PHE A 4 -15.62 -16.32 18.21
CA PHE A 4 -14.20 -16.24 17.85
C PHE A 4 -13.59 -14.93 18.37
N LEU A 5 -14.30 -13.82 18.20
CA LEU A 5 -13.91 -12.50 18.72
C LEU A 5 -13.72 -12.51 20.25
N TYR A 6 -14.66 -13.14 20.97
CA TYR A 6 -14.59 -13.28 22.41
C TYR A 6 -13.39 -14.12 22.87
N ALA A 7 -13.08 -15.21 22.15
CA ALA A 7 -11.94 -16.05 22.44
C ALA A 7 -10.59 -15.36 22.13
N SER A 8 -10.51 -14.58 21.06
CA SER A 8 -9.32 -13.77 20.77
C SER A 8 -9.15 -12.64 21.79
N GLN A 9 -10.23 -11.97 22.19
CA GLN A 9 -10.18 -10.92 23.19
C GLN A 9 -9.77 -11.46 24.57
N SER A 10 -10.20 -12.67 24.93
CA SER A 10 -9.79 -13.31 26.17
C SER A 10 -8.30 -13.70 26.20
N CYS A 11 -7.66 -13.90 25.04
CA CYS A 11 -6.20 -14.10 24.94
C CYS A 11 -5.40 -12.82 25.29
N PHE A 12 -6.01 -11.64 25.13
CA PHE A 12 -5.36 -10.35 25.42
C PHE A 12 -5.85 -9.72 26.75
N ASN A 13 -6.88 -10.30 27.39
CA ASN A 13 -7.34 -9.87 28.71
C ASN A 13 -6.21 -9.99 29.75
N GLY A 14 -5.78 -8.84 30.30
CA GLY A 14 -4.67 -8.73 31.25
C GLY A 14 -3.34 -8.30 30.64
N ALA A 15 -3.25 -8.19 29.32
CA ALA A 15 -2.09 -7.66 28.61
C ALA A 15 -2.21 -6.14 28.33
N GLU A 16 -3.40 -5.55 28.52
CA GLU A 16 -3.70 -4.14 28.23
C GLU A 16 -2.79 -3.14 28.98
N ASP A 17 -2.42 -3.45 30.23
CA ASP A 17 -1.59 -2.57 31.07
C ASP A 17 -0.07 -2.78 30.88
N ASN A 18 0.34 -3.81 30.12
CA ASN A 18 1.75 -4.21 30.00
C ASN A 18 2.14 -4.62 28.57
N LEU A 19 1.37 -4.18 27.58
CA LEU A 19 1.62 -4.47 26.17
C LEU A 19 2.87 -3.71 25.73
N GLY A 20 3.98 -4.44 25.63
CA GLY A 20 5.28 -3.89 25.27
C GLY A 20 5.38 -3.44 23.81
N ILE A 21 6.60 -3.36 23.29
CA ILE A 21 6.91 -2.82 21.95
C ILE A 21 7.15 -3.98 20.94
N GLY A 22 6.62 -5.16 21.24
CA GLY A 22 6.89 -6.40 20.50
C GLY A 22 5.76 -6.84 19.57
N ASN A 23 5.91 -8.05 19.02
CA ASN A 23 4.90 -8.71 18.17
C ASN A 23 3.53 -8.82 18.86
N ASP A 24 3.50 -9.05 20.17
CA ASP A 24 2.24 -9.16 20.93
C ASP A 24 1.39 -7.88 20.82
N ALA A 25 2.05 -6.72 20.84
CA ALA A 25 1.37 -5.44 20.68
C ALA A 25 0.92 -5.18 19.25
N LEU A 26 1.71 -5.60 18.26
CA LEU A 26 1.33 -5.54 16.85
C LEU A 26 0.10 -6.42 16.57
N SER A 27 0.11 -7.68 17.01
CA SER A 27 -1.00 -8.61 16.83
C SER A 27 -2.28 -8.15 17.53
N TYR A 28 -2.17 -7.53 18.71
CA TYR A 28 -3.32 -6.94 19.38
C TYR A 28 -3.85 -5.71 18.65
N ALA A 29 -2.98 -4.85 18.13
CA ALA A 29 -3.37 -3.70 17.33
C ALA A 29 -4.11 -4.12 16.05
N GLU A 30 -3.67 -5.19 15.37
CA GLU A 30 -4.34 -5.77 14.20
C GLU A 30 -5.72 -6.34 14.55
N PHE A 31 -5.84 -6.98 15.71
CA PHE A 31 -7.12 -7.44 16.23
C PHE A 31 -8.09 -6.26 16.42
N LEU A 32 -7.64 -5.19 17.10
CA LEU A 32 -8.45 -3.99 17.34
C LEU A 32 -8.82 -3.25 16.05
N HIS A 33 -7.90 -3.21 15.09
CA HIS A 33 -8.16 -2.69 13.74
C HIS A 33 -9.30 -3.48 13.08
N THR A 34 -9.28 -4.80 13.17
CA THR A 34 -10.32 -5.67 12.61
C THR A 34 -11.68 -5.52 13.33
N THR A 35 -11.67 -5.30 14.64
CA THR A 35 -12.89 -5.06 15.43
C THR A 35 -13.42 -3.62 15.32
N ARG A 36 -12.74 -2.76 14.55
CA ARG A 36 -13.07 -1.34 14.30
C ARG A 36 -12.88 -0.41 15.50
N ASP A 37 -12.11 -0.83 16.50
CA ASP A 37 -11.61 0.08 17.53
C ASP A 37 -10.33 0.80 17.02
N PHE A 38 -10.54 1.75 16.10
CA PHE A 38 -9.44 2.42 15.43
C PHE A 38 -8.63 3.33 16.35
N GLU A 39 -9.25 3.95 17.36
CA GLU A 39 -8.55 4.87 18.26
C GLU A 39 -7.53 4.14 19.15
N THR A 40 -7.92 2.99 19.70
CA THR A 40 -7.03 2.17 20.53
C THR A 40 -5.95 1.51 19.66
N ALA A 41 -6.33 0.97 18.50
CA ALA A 41 -5.38 0.39 17.54
C ALA A 41 -4.31 1.40 17.09
N LYS A 42 -4.72 2.64 16.76
CA LYS A 42 -3.79 3.72 16.38
C LYS A 42 -2.74 3.99 17.44
N LYS A 43 -3.16 4.14 18.70
CA LYS A 43 -2.25 4.38 19.83
C LYS A 43 -1.22 3.24 19.97
N LEU A 44 -1.66 2.00 19.81
CA LEU A 44 -0.77 0.85 19.89
C LEU A 44 0.24 0.81 18.74
N TYR A 45 -0.19 1.05 17.49
CA TYR A 45 0.75 1.14 16.36
C TYR A 45 1.78 2.25 16.57
N GLU A 46 1.35 3.44 17.01
CA GLU A 46 2.27 4.53 17.32
C GLU A 46 3.26 4.18 18.44
N ASN A 47 2.80 3.46 19.48
CA ASN A 47 3.66 3.01 20.57
C ASN A 47 4.69 1.99 20.09
N VAL A 48 4.29 1.04 19.23
CA VAL A 48 5.21 0.08 18.61
C VAL A 48 6.26 0.80 17.77
N ILE A 49 5.85 1.77 16.94
CA ILE A 49 6.79 2.54 16.10
C ILE A 49 7.77 3.37 16.95
N LYS A 50 7.30 4.00 18.04
CA LYS A 50 8.13 4.85 18.91
C LYS A 50 9.07 4.07 19.82
N GLY A 51 8.67 2.88 20.25
CA GLY A 51 9.43 2.13 21.25
C GLY A 51 10.54 1.26 20.67
N ILE A 52 10.60 1.02 19.35
CA ILE A 52 11.68 0.21 18.76
C ILE A 52 13.00 0.99 18.91
N PRO A 53 13.97 0.48 19.70
CA PRO A 53 15.19 1.22 19.99
C PRO A 53 16.05 1.36 18.73
N GLU A 54 16.63 2.54 18.50
CA GLU A 54 17.67 2.75 17.49
C GLU A 54 18.94 1.92 17.76
N ASN A 55 19.12 1.48 19.01
CA ASN A 55 20.35 0.87 19.50
C ASN A 55 20.27 -0.66 19.55
N LYS A 56 21.23 -1.30 18.85
CA LYS A 56 21.44 -2.74 18.70
C LYS A 56 21.96 -3.41 19.99
N ASP A 57 21.35 -3.14 21.14
CA ASP A 57 21.80 -3.74 22.39
C ASP A 57 21.08 -5.07 22.64
N TYR A 58 21.68 -6.14 22.11
CA TYR A 58 21.21 -7.52 22.26
C TYR A 58 21.42 -8.10 23.67
N SER A 59 21.88 -7.29 24.63
CA SER A 59 22.09 -7.72 26.01
C SER A 59 20.83 -7.74 26.86
N ASP A 60 19.73 -7.11 26.40
CA ASP A 60 18.46 -7.09 27.13
C ASP A 60 17.66 -8.38 26.87
N PRO A 61 17.35 -9.18 27.90
CA PRO A 61 16.47 -10.35 27.78
C PRO A 61 15.09 -10.04 27.17
N TYR A 62 14.62 -8.80 27.27
CA TYR A 62 13.37 -8.36 26.62
C TYR A 62 13.49 -8.32 25.08
N ASN A 63 14.68 -8.04 24.54
CA ASN A 63 14.94 -8.05 23.10
C ASN A 63 15.02 -9.48 22.52
N LEU A 64 15.39 -10.48 23.34
CA LEU A 64 15.35 -11.90 22.97
C LEU A 64 13.92 -12.45 22.88
N ALA A 65 12.99 -11.86 23.65
CA ALA A 65 11.58 -12.26 23.67
C ALA A 65 10.78 -11.76 22.45
N VAL A 66 11.34 -10.87 21.63
CA VAL A 66 10.73 -10.37 20.37
C VAL A 66 10.62 -11.46 19.29
N GLY A 67 11.16 -12.67 19.54
CA GLY A 67 10.66 -13.91 18.93
C GLY A 67 10.63 -13.91 17.40
N ASN A 68 11.75 -14.28 16.79
CA ASN A 68 11.85 -14.75 15.40
C ASN A 68 11.49 -13.80 14.25
N MET A 69 11.32 -12.49 14.48
CA MET A 69 11.31 -11.49 13.41
C MET A 69 12.36 -10.40 13.66
N VAL A 70 13.00 -9.98 12.57
CA VAL A 70 13.96 -8.89 12.53
C VAL A 70 13.17 -7.59 12.81
N TRP A 71 13.61 -6.73 13.74
CA TRP A 71 12.82 -5.57 14.21
C TRP A 71 12.40 -4.63 13.06
N GLU A 72 13.17 -4.61 11.96
CA GLU A 72 12.79 -3.89 10.75
C GLU A 72 11.46 -4.36 10.17
N ASP A 73 11.17 -5.66 10.21
CA ASP A 73 9.93 -6.22 9.68
C ASP A 73 8.73 -5.85 10.56
N ILE A 74 8.93 -5.78 11.89
CA ILE A 74 7.90 -5.32 12.84
C ILE A 74 7.61 -3.84 12.63
N LEU A 75 8.65 -3.02 12.49
CA LEU A 75 8.51 -1.59 12.22
C LEU A 75 7.78 -1.37 10.89
N LEU A 76 8.17 -2.13 9.86
CA LEU A 76 7.54 -2.08 8.54
C LEU A 76 6.06 -2.46 8.61
N ALA A 77 5.75 -3.58 9.27
CA ALA A 77 4.38 -4.06 9.43
C ALA A 77 3.52 -3.05 10.20
N ALA A 78 4.01 -2.55 11.34
CA ALA A 78 3.31 -1.56 12.16
C ALA A 78 3.04 -0.26 11.37
N THR A 79 4.03 0.22 10.60
CA THR A 79 3.89 1.44 9.79
C THR A 79 2.90 1.24 8.64
N CYS A 80 2.96 0.09 7.96
CA CYS A 80 2.01 -0.27 6.92
C CYS A 80 0.59 -0.39 7.46
N ALA A 81 0.41 -1.04 8.61
CA ALA A 81 -0.86 -1.22 9.26
C ALA A 81 -1.46 0.11 9.75
N LEU A 82 -0.63 1.02 10.30
CA LEU A 82 -1.03 2.38 10.64
C LEU A 82 -1.51 3.16 9.40
N GLY A 83 -0.77 3.09 8.29
CA GLY A 83 -1.19 3.71 7.03
C GLY A 83 -2.52 3.15 6.50
N GLN A 84 -2.74 1.84 6.62
CA GLN A 84 -4.06 1.25 6.31
C GLN A 84 -5.14 1.76 7.27
N LEU A 85 -4.86 1.83 8.57
CA LEU A 85 -5.82 2.30 9.57
C LEU A 85 -6.27 3.74 9.28
N GLU A 86 -5.33 4.64 9.01
CA GLU A 86 -5.65 6.03 8.63
C GLU A 86 -6.51 6.09 7.36
N SER A 87 -6.24 5.22 6.38
CA SER A 87 -7.07 5.09 5.19
C SER A 87 -8.51 4.67 5.53
N HIS A 88 -8.69 3.71 6.45
CA HIS A 88 -10.03 3.28 6.90
C HIS A 88 -10.76 4.36 7.71
N MET A 89 -10.03 5.26 8.37
CA MET A 89 -10.58 6.44 9.04
C MET A 89 -10.93 7.58 8.07
N GLY A 90 -10.52 7.49 6.80
CA GLY A 90 -10.71 8.53 5.78
C GLY A 90 -9.61 9.59 5.74
N ASN A 91 -8.57 9.46 6.57
CA ASN A 91 -7.43 10.37 6.64
C ASN A 91 -6.39 10.02 5.57
N PHE A 92 -6.77 10.15 4.30
CA PHE A 92 -5.91 9.73 3.18
C PHE A 92 -4.60 10.53 3.07
N GLY A 93 -4.58 11.79 3.52
CA GLY A 93 -3.37 12.61 3.52
C GLY A 93 -2.31 12.06 4.47
N ASP A 94 -2.72 11.80 5.72
CA ASP A 94 -1.84 11.21 6.74
C ASP A 94 -1.38 9.80 6.35
N ALA A 95 -2.30 8.99 5.81
CA ALA A 95 -1.98 7.65 5.30
C ALA A 95 -0.90 7.68 4.19
N GLU A 96 -1.03 8.61 3.24
CA GLU A 96 -0.09 8.77 2.14
C GLU A 96 1.30 9.22 2.64
N GLU A 97 1.35 10.18 3.57
CA GLU A 97 2.60 10.65 4.15
C GLU A 97 3.34 9.52 4.90
N ILE A 98 2.63 8.77 5.74
CA ILE A 98 3.19 7.65 6.51
C ILE A 98 3.77 6.58 5.58
N LEU A 99 3.01 6.17 4.55
CA LEU A 99 3.45 5.11 3.64
C LEU A 99 4.58 5.55 2.71
N LYS A 100 4.59 6.80 2.24
CA LYS A 100 5.70 7.35 1.44
C LYS A 100 6.98 7.46 2.26
N ARG A 101 6.88 7.93 3.51
CA ARG A 101 8.03 7.95 4.42
C ARG A 101 8.56 6.54 4.67
N ALA A 102 7.68 5.56 4.87
CA ALA A 102 8.08 4.17 5.03
C ALA A 102 8.83 3.64 3.80
N LEU A 103 8.36 3.98 2.59
CA LEU A 103 8.99 3.61 1.33
C LEU A 103 10.41 4.19 1.25
N THR A 104 10.58 5.49 1.44
CA THR A 104 11.89 6.16 1.39
C THR A 104 12.88 5.53 2.37
N VAL A 105 12.47 5.31 3.62
CA VAL A 105 13.34 4.70 4.65
C VAL A 105 13.72 3.26 4.26
N THR A 106 12.81 2.51 3.66
CA THR A 106 13.05 1.11 3.26
C THR A 106 13.96 1.05 2.03
N GLU A 107 13.79 1.94 1.07
CA GLU A 107 14.68 2.08 -0.09
C GLU A 107 16.10 2.47 0.30
N GLU A 108 16.25 3.45 1.21
CA GLU A 108 17.56 3.87 1.71
C GLU A 108 18.28 2.75 2.47
N ARG A 109 17.53 1.92 3.21
CA ARG A 109 18.11 0.86 4.05
C ARG A 109 18.42 -0.42 3.28
N PHE A 110 17.53 -0.86 2.40
CA PHE A 110 17.60 -2.18 1.76
C PHE A 110 17.87 -2.12 0.24
N GLY A 111 17.77 -0.94 -0.38
CA GLY A 111 17.88 -0.74 -1.82
C GLY A 111 16.59 -1.05 -2.57
N SER A 112 16.46 -0.48 -3.78
CA SER A 112 15.24 -0.44 -4.60
C SER A 112 14.66 -1.79 -5.05
N HIS A 113 15.39 -2.89 -4.88
CA HIS A 113 15.00 -4.23 -5.33
C HIS A 113 14.62 -5.18 -4.18
N HIS A 114 14.55 -4.68 -2.94
CA HIS A 114 14.23 -5.51 -1.78
C HIS A 114 12.74 -5.89 -1.73
N PRO A 115 12.37 -7.14 -1.37
CA PRO A 115 10.96 -7.57 -1.31
C PRO A 115 10.07 -6.71 -0.42
N ASN A 116 10.63 -6.10 0.63
CA ASN A 116 9.87 -5.21 1.53
C ASN A 116 9.33 -3.95 0.84
N ILE A 117 9.96 -3.49 -0.25
CA ILE A 117 9.43 -2.39 -1.06
C ILE A 117 8.10 -2.80 -1.70
N GLY A 118 7.99 -4.04 -2.19
CA GLY A 118 6.75 -4.56 -2.74
C GLY A 118 5.59 -4.57 -1.74
N ILE A 119 5.88 -4.82 -0.45
CA ILE A 119 4.89 -4.75 0.63
C ILE A 119 4.36 -3.32 0.77
N ILE A 120 5.25 -2.33 0.83
CA ILE A 120 4.86 -0.92 0.99
C ILE A 120 4.08 -0.43 -0.22
N LEU A 121 4.55 -0.74 -1.43
CA LEU A 121 3.84 -0.40 -2.66
C LEU A 121 2.44 -1.02 -2.69
N THR A 122 2.28 -2.25 -2.22
CA THR A 122 0.97 -2.89 -2.07
C THR A 122 0.08 -2.08 -1.12
N CYS A 123 0.60 -1.66 0.03
CA CYS A 123 -0.15 -0.83 0.98
C CYS A 123 -0.56 0.53 0.38
N ILE A 124 0.34 1.21 -0.34
CA ILE A 124 0.05 2.46 -1.06
C ILE A 124 -1.06 2.22 -2.09
N THR A 125 -0.99 1.10 -2.83
CA THR A 125 -2.01 0.71 -3.82
C THR A 125 -3.38 0.56 -3.18
N LEU A 126 -3.44 -0.18 -2.08
CA LEU A 126 -4.69 -0.43 -1.35
C LEU A 126 -5.31 0.86 -0.83
N MET A 127 -4.47 1.76 -0.31
CA MET A 127 -4.90 3.07 0.18
C MET A 127 -5.48 3.92 -0.95
N PHE A 128 -4.78 4.08 -2.08
CA PHE A 128 -5.32 4.89 -3.18
C PHE A 128 -6.54 4.25 -3.82
N ARG A 129 -6.61 2.92 -3.89
CA ARG A 129 -7.82 2.21 -4.35
C ARG A 129 -9.00 2.48 -3.43
N HIS A 130 -8.78 2.51 -2.11
CA HIS A 130 -9.83 2.84 -1.14
C HIS A 130 -10.29 4.28 -1.28
N LYS A 131 -9.35 5.23 -1.37
CA LYS A 131 -9.61 6.65 -1.64
C LYS A 131 -10.45 6.83 -2.90
N ALA A 132 -10.02 6.24 -4.00
CA ALA A 132 -10.69 6.30 -5.29
C ALA A 132 -12.12 5.72 -5.21
N THR A 133 -12.30 4.61 -4.49
CA THR A 133 -13.64 4.02 -4.28
C THR A 133 -14.57 4.99 -3.54
N ILE A 134 -14.06 5.67 -2.51
CA ILE A 134 -14.83 6.65 -1.71
C ILE A 134 -15.09 7.94 -2.49
N GLU A 135 -14.13 8.40 -3.28
CA GLU A 135 -14.25 9.57 -4.14
C GLU A 135 -14.97 9.29 -5.47
N HIS A 136 -15.41 8.03 -5.70
CA HIS A 136 -15.95 7.55 -6.96
C HIS A 136 -15.06 7.85 -8.19
N SER A 137 -13.74 7.84 -7.97
CA SER A 137 -12.70 8.04 -8.96
C SER A 137 -11.97 6.73 -9.27
N SER A 138 -11.10 6.73 -10.28
CA SER A 138 -10.17 5.62 -10.55
C SER A 138 -8.78 5.97 -10.01
N SER A 139 -8.14 5.02 -9.32
CA SER A 139 -6.74 5.18 -8.88
C SER A 139 -5.81 4.50 -9.88
N LEU A 140 -4.81 5.23 -10.35
CA LEU A 140 -3.65 4.68 -11.04
C LEU A 140 -2.43 4.91 -10.16
N MET A 141 -1.81 3.83 -9.70
CA MET A 141 -0.42 3.93 -9.25
C MET A 141 0.49 3.82 -10.47
N VAL A 142 1.31 4.84 -10.68
CA VAL A 142 2.39 4.79 -11.66
C VAL A 142 3.62 4.29 -10.91
N GLN A 143 4.01 3.05 -11.17
CA GLN A 143 5.33 2.57 -10.78
C GLN A 143 6.37 3.33 -11.62
N GLU A 144 7.49 3.72 -11.01
CA GLU A 144 8.60 4.32 -11.77
C GLU A 144 9.06 3.33 -12.84
N PHE A 145 8.75 3.65 -14.09
CA PHE A 145 9.20 2.95 -15.27
C PHE A 145 10.15 3.88 -15.99
N ASP A 146 11.30 3.36 -16.44
CA ASP A 146 12.22 4.15 -17.24
C ASP A 146 11.60 4.33 -18.63
N TRP A 147 11.01 5.50 -18.87
CA TRP A 147 10.41 5.87 -20.13
C TRP A 147 11.45 6.26 -21.19
N GLU A 148 12.74 5.99 -20.96
CA GLU A 148 13.85 6.25 -21.91
C GLU A 148 13.85 7.70 -22.45
N GLY A 149 13.47 8.65 -21.60
CA GLY A 149 13.42 10.08 -21.92
C GLY A 149 12.04 10.61 -22.33
N ASP A 150 11.00 9.76 -22.40
CA ASP A 150 9.62 10.23 -22.56
C ASP A 150 9.14 10.92 -21.28
N LEU A 151 8.52 12.09 -21.44
CA LEU A 151 8.09 12.93 -20.32
C LEU A 151 6.58 12.79 -20.11
N PRO A 152 6.11 12.69 -18.85
CA PRO A 152 4.69 12.75 -18.56
C PRO A 152 4.06 14.00 -19.16
N LEU A 153 2.91 13.85 -19.82
CA LEU A 153 2.08 14.99 -20.18
C LEU A 153 1.76 15.73 -18.87
N SER A 154 2.23 16.97 -18.72
CA SER A 154 2.21 17.77 -17.49
C SER A 154 0.78 18.23 -17.08
N PHE A 155 -0.22 17.37 -17.26
CA PHE A 155 -1.58 17.57 -16.81
C PHE A 155 -1.75 17.00 -15.41
N SER A 156 -2.48 17.72 -14.56
CA SER A 156 -2.93 17.17 -13.29
C SER A 156 -3.79 15.94 -13.54
N GLN A 157 -3.62 14.89 -12.73
CA GLN A 157 -4.39 13.65 -12.89
C GLN A 157 -5.91 13.87 -12.83
N ARG A 158 -6.36 14.93 -12.13
CA ARG A 158 -7.79 15.32 -12.06
C ARG A 158 -8.33 15.86 -13.38
N ASP A 159 -7.46 16.34 -14.26
CA ASP A 159 -7.82 16.93 -15.55
C ASP A 159 -7.72 15.89 -16.69
N LEU A 160 -7.26 14.67 -16.39
CA LEU A 160 -7.13 13.59 -17.36
C LEU A 160 -8.45 12.83 -17.52
N VAL A 161 -8.88 12.67 -18.77
CA VAL A 161 -9.91 11.69 -19.16
C VAL A 161 -9.18 10.51 -19.81
N ILE A 162 -9.15 9.37 -19.11
CA ILE A 162 -8.44 8.18 -19.56
C ILE A 162 -9.42 7.21 -20.21
N TYR A 163 -9.17 6.89 -21.48
CA TYR A 163 -9.91 5.85 -22.19
C TYR A 163 -9.14 4.53 -22.10
N GLU A 164 -9.72 3.55 -21.41
CA GLU A 164 -9.18 2.19 -21.42
C GLU A 164 -9.69 1.43 -22.64
N MET A 165 -8.77 0.79 -23.36
CA MET A 165 -9.11 -0.03 -24.51
C MET A 165 -8.52 -1.42 -24.37
N HIS A 166 -9.32 -2.44 -24.69
CA HIS A 166 -8.82 -3.80 -24.78
C HIS A 166 -8.15 -4.01 -26.14
N VAL A 167 -6.82 -4.13 -26.17
CA VAL A 167 -6.00 -4.28 -27.39
C VAL A 167 -6.58 -5.31 -28.34
N ARG A 168 -6.87 -6.52 -27.83
CA ARG A 168 -7.42 -7.58 -28.67
C ARG A 168 -8.85 -7.29 -29.12
N GLY A 169 -9.66 -6.65 -28.27
CA GLY A 169 -11.05 -6.34 -28.63
C GLY A 169 -11.14 -5.30 -29.74
N PHE A 170 -10.27 -4.29 -29.68
CA PHE A 170 -10.21 -3.22 -30.68
C PHE A 170 -9.68 -3.67 -32.04
N THR A 171 -8.68 -4.57 -32.05
CA THR A 171 -7.99 -4.96 -33.29
C THR A 171 -8.46 -6.29 -33.88
N SER A 172 -9.12 -7.17 -33.12
CA SER A 172 -9.48 -8.52 -33.60
C SER A 172 -10.68 -8.55 -34.53
N HIS A 173 -11.56 -7.55 -34.49
CA HIS A 173 -12.76 -7.54 -35.31
C HIS A 173 -12.42 -7.16 -36.76
N GLU A 174 -13.11 -7.75 -37.74
CA GLU A 174 -12.86 -7.50 -39.17
C GLU A 174 -13.01 -6.02 -39.55
N SER A 175 -13.89 -5.28 -38.87
CA SER A 175 -14.06 -3.83 -39.07
C SER A 175 -12.83 -3.00 -38.67
N SER A 176 -11.90 -3.56 -37.89
CA SER A 176 -10.66 -2.87 -37.52
C SER A 176 -9.77 -2.63 -38.74
N LYS A 177 -9.83 -3.53 -39.74
CA LYS A 177 -9.01 -3.53 -40.96
C LYS A 177 -7.50 -3.47 -40.66
N THR A 178 -7.06 -4.19 -39.63
CA THR A 178 -5.63 -4.29 -39.27
C THR A 178 -5.01 -5.52 -39.93
N GLU A 179 -3.71 -5.45 -40.24
CA GLU A 179 -3.00 -6.63 -40.77
C GLU A 179 -2.64 -7.63 -39.67
N SER A 180 -2.59 -7.15 -38.42
CA SER A 180 -2.21 -7.94 -37.23
C SER A 180 -3.32 -7.96 -36.16
N PRO A 181 -4.46 -8.63 -36.42
CA PRO A 181 -5.61 -8.63 -35.53
C PRO A 181 -5.32 -9.26 -34.17
N GLY A 182 -5.79 -8.61 -33.11
CA GLY A 182 -5.66 -9.09 -31.74
C GLY A 182 -4.34 -8.73 -31.05
N THR A 183 -3.48 -7.93 -31.68
CA THR A 183 -2.09 -7.68 -31.25
C THR A 183 -1.80 -6.19 -31.04
N TYR A 184 -0.69 -5.88 -30.37
CA TYR A 184 -0.19 -4.50 -30.25
C TYR A 184 0.20 -3.90 -31.60
N LEU A 185 0.73 -4.68 -32.54
CA LEU A 185 1.01 -4.20 -33.90
C LEU A 185 -0.27 -3.75 -34.60
N GLY A 186 -1.38 -4.46 -34.41
CA GLY A 186 -2.68 -4.02 -34.91
C GLY A 186 -3.14 -2.69 -34.31
N VAL A 187 -2.68 -2.29 -33.12
CA VAL A 187 -2.96 -0.96 -32.56
C VAL A 187 -2.07 0.10 -33.22
N VAL A 188 -0.81 -0.24 -33.51
CA VAL A 188 0.13 0.63 -34.25
C VAL A 188 -0.46 0.98 -35.63
N ASP A 189 -1.02 0.00 -36.33
CA ASP A 189 -1.73 0.19 -37.61
C ASP A 189 -2.90 1.19 -37.51
N LYS A 190 -3.42 1.43 -36.30
CA LYS A 190 -4.60 2.27 -36.02
C LYS A 190 -4.26 3.59 -35.32
N LEU A 191 -2.98 3.93 -35.17
CA LEU A 191 -2.59 5.18 -34.49
C LEU A 191 -3.24 6.42 -35.14
N ASP A 192 -3.38 6.44 -36.47
CA ASP A 192 -4.05 7.56 -37.16
C ASP A 192 -5.54 7.69 -36.81
N HIS A 193 -6.21 6.59 -36.45
CA HIS A 193 -7.60 6.61 -35.98
C HIS A 193 -7.72 7.10 -34.53
N LEU A 194 -6.67 6.92 -33.73
CA LEU A 194 -6.63 7.30 -32.31
C LEU A 194 -6.11 8.73 -32.09
N LYS A 195 -5.50 9.36 -33.11
CA LYS A 195 -5.10 10.76 -33.04
C LYS A 195 -6.33 11.65 -32.88
N VAL A 196 -6.43 12.29 -31.72
CA VAL A 196 -7.35 13.41 -31.53
C VAL A 196 -6.73 14.63 -32.19
N HIS A 197 -7.40 15.20 -33.20
CA HIS A 197 -7.05 16.52 -33.69
C HIS A 197 -7.37 17.54 -32.57
N ALA A 198 -6.35 17.95 -31.83
CA ALA A 198 -6.47 19.11 -30.95
C ALA A 198 -6.76 20.33 -31.83
N GLN A 199 -7.96 20.90 -31.67
CA GLN A 199 -8.31 22.22 -32.22
C GLN A 199 -7.74 23.33 -31.35
#